data_AF-A0A9D5K674-F1
#
_entry.id   AF-A0A9D5K674-F1
#
_cell.length_a   1.000
_cell.length_b   1.000
_cell.length_c   1.000
_cell.angle_alpha   90.00
_cell.angle_beta   90.00
_cell.angle_gamma   90.00
#
_symmetry.space_group_name_H-M   'P 1'
#
loop_
_entity.id
_entity.type
_entity.pdbx_description
1 polymer ?
#
loop_
_entity_poly.entity_id
_entity_poly.type
_entity_poly.pdbx_seq_one_letter_code
_entity_poly.pdbx_strand_id
1 'polypeptide(L)'
;SEYLGFLIRISLAFGLVFEMPVVSFILTRLGVLTPRFLVEKLRYAVIAMFVLSALLTPPDIVSQVFLAVPLLVLYGVSILVSYLVVRREQQ
;
A
#
# COMPACT_ATOMS: atom_id res chain seq x y z
N SER A 1 4.27 8.45 27.02
CA SER A 1 5.19 7.53 26.32
C SER A 1 4.47 6.70 25.28
N GLU A 2 3.38 5.99 25.63
CA GLU A 2 2.65 5.11 24.69
C GLU A 2 2.19 5.77 23.40
N TYR A 3 1.65 7.00 23.46
CA TYR A 3 1.20 7.72 22.26
C TYR A 3 2.34 8.01 21.28
N LEU A 4 3.51 8.41 21.79
CA LEU A 4 4.69 8.65 20.95
C LEU A 4 5.19 7.33 20.32
N GLY A 5 5.24 6.26 21.10
CA GLY A 5 5.60 4.93 20.61
C GLY A 5 4.65 4.42 19.51
N PHE A 6 3.35 4.67 19.68
CA PHE A 6 2.33 4.39 18.68
C PHE A 6 2.54 5.20 17.39
N LEU A 7 2.73 6.51 17.50
CA LEU A 7 2.99 7.38 16.34
C LEU A 7 4.26 6.99 15.58
N ILE A 8 5.33 6.62 16.28
CA ILE A 8 6.57 6.16 15.66
C ILE A 8 6.33 4.87 14.87
N ARG A 9 5.64 3.88 15.46
CA ARG A 9 5.33 2.61 14.79
C ARG A 9 4.50 2.82 13.52
N ILE A 10 3.47 3.66 13.60
CA ILE A 10 2.65 4.01 12.43
C ILE A 10 3.50 4.71 11.38
N SER A 11 4.28 5.72 11.76
CA SER A 11 5.12 6.48 10.81
C SER A 11 6.09 5.57 10.07
N LEU A 12 6.72 4.62 10.77
CA LEU A 12 7.60 3.62 10.17
C LEU A 12 6.85 2.68 9.22
N ALA A 13 5.68 2.18 9.61
CA ALA A 13 4.86 1.32 8.76
C ALA A 13 4.39 2.05 7.49
N PHE A 14 3.96 3.32 7.61
CA PHE A 14 3.62 4.13 6.46
C PHE A 14 4.82 4.37 5.55
N GLY A 15 5.98 4.71 6.11
CA GLY A 15 7.21 4.89 5.32
C GLY A 15 7.53 3.66 4.48
N LEU A 16 7.45 2.46 5.08
CA LEU A 16 7.70 1.20 4.39
C LEU A 16 6.65 0.92 3.30
N VAL A 17 5.37 1.17 3.56
CA VAL A 17 4.33 1.01 2.53
C VAL A 17 4.43 2.08 1.43
N PHE A 18 4.98 3.26 1.74
CA PHE A 18 5.23 4.32 0.76
C PHE A 18 6.32 3.95 -0.26
N GLU A 19 7.08 2.89 -0.03
CA GLU A 19 8.01 2.34 -1.02
C GLU A 19 7.28 1.52 -2.10
N MET A 20 6.07 1.00 -1.80
CA MET A 20 5.30 0.15 -2.72
C MET A 20 5.04 0.79 -4.09
N PRO A 21 4.69 2.09 -4.22
CA PRO A 21 4.54 2.74 -5.53
C PRO A 21 5.85 2.76 -6.34
N VAL A 22 6.98 3.00 -5.69
CA VAL A 22 8.30 3.05 -6.33
C VAL A 22 8.74 1.65 -6.76
N VAL A 23 8.55 0.65 -5.89
CA VAL A 23 8.82 -0.76 -6.20
C VAL A 23 7.93 -1.23 -7.35
N SER A 24 6.62 -0.92 -7.31
CA SER A 24 5.67 -1.22 -8.36
C SER A 24 6.09 -0.60 -9.70
N PHE A 25 6.54 0.65 -9.69
CA PHE A 25 7.07 1.34 -10.87
C PHE A 25 8.25 0.58 -11.49
N ILE A 26 9.27 0.26 -10.69
CA ILE A 26 10.48 -0.41 -11.16
C ILE A 26 10.14 -1.80 -11.71
N LEU A 27 9.36 -2.60 -10.97
CA LEU A 27 8.99 -3.95 -11.39
C LEU A 27 8.09 -3.94 -12.63
N THR A 28 7.23 -2.94 -12.78
CA THR A 28 6.41 -2.77 -13.99
C THR A 28 7.28 -2.43 -15.20
N ARG A 29 8.25 -1.53 -15.02
CA ARG A 29 9.21 -1.16 -16.08
C ARG A 29 10.12 -2.32 -16.49
N LEU A 30 10.37 -3.27 -15.60
CA LEU A 30 11.10 -4.51 -15.92
C LEU A 30 10.21 -5.58 -16.57
N GLY A 31 8.90 -5.33 -16.73
CA GLY A 31 7.93 -6.28 -17.28
C GLY A 31 7.54 -7.41 -16.32
N VAL A 32 8.01 -7.39 -15.07
CA VAL A 32 7.74 -8.43 -14.07
C VAL A 32 6.34 -8.27 -13.47
N LEU A 33 5.89 -7.02 -13.32
CA LEU A 33 4.61 -6.67 -12.72
C LEU A 33 3.69 -6.05 -13.78
N THR A 34 2.40 -6.40 -13.76
CA THR A 34 1.41 -5.77 -14.64
C THR A 34 0.31 -5.07 -13.83
N PRO A 35 -0.29 -4.00 -14.38
CA PRO A 35 -1.41 -3.33 -13.73
C PRO A 35 -2.58 -4.28 -13.46
N ARG A 36 -2.84 -5.23 -14.38
CA ARG A 36 -3.88 -6.26 -14.23
C ARG A 36 -3.60 -7.16 -13.03
N PHE A 37 -2.36 -7.61 -12.86
CA PHE A 37 -1.97 -8.43 -11.71
C PHE A 37 -2.20 -7.72 -10.39
N LEU A 38 -1.84 -6.42 -10.30
CA LEU A 38 -2.11 -5.64 -9.09
C LEU A 38 -3.61 -5.50 -8.80
N VAL A 39 -4.44 -5.24 -9.83
CA VAL A 39 -5.89 -5.15 -9.64
C VAL A 39 -6.49 -6.49 -9.18
N GLU A 40 -6.07 -7.61 -9.76
CA GLU A 40 -6.52 -8.95 -9.33
C GLU A 40 -6.16 -9.26 -7.87
N LYS A 41 -5.03 -8.71 -7.41
CA LYS A 41 -4.52 -8.88 -6.04
C LYS A 41 -5.07 -7.86 -5.05
N LEU A 42 -5.94 -6.94 -5.46
CA LEU A 42 -6.55 -5.93 -4.58
C LEU A 42 -7.21 -6.56 -3.35
N ARG A 43 -7.92 -7.69 -3.52
CA ARG A 43 -8.55 -8.42 -2.39
C ARG A 43 -7.54 -8.87 -1.33
N TYR A 44 -6.34 -9.27 -1.75
CA TYR A 44 -5.27 -9.69 -0.83
C TYR A 44 -4.60 -8.48 -0.20
N ALA A 45 -4.39 -7.41 -0.97
CA ALA A 45 -3.87 -6.15 -0.45
C ALA A 45 -4.77 -5.57 0.63
N VAL A 46 -6.09 -5.57 0.42
CA VAL A 46 -7.07 -5.13 1.43
C VAL A 46 -6.91 -5.92 2.73
N ILE A 47 -6.93 -7.25 2.65
CA ILE A 47 -6.76 -8.10 3.85
C ILE A 47 -5.42 -7.81 4.54
N ALA A 48 -4.33 -7.69 3.77
CA ALA A 48 -3.01 -7.38 4.31
C ALA A 48 -2.99 -6.01 5.03
N MET A 49 -3.61 -4.97 4.46
CA MET A 49 -3.67 -3.65 5.09
C MET A 49 -4.50 -3.67 6.38
N PHE A 50 -5.59 -4.43 6.43
CA PHE A 50 -6.36 -4.61 7.66
C PHE A 50 -5.58 -5.38 8.72
N VAL A 51 -4.82 -6.42 8.35
CA VAL A 51 -3.94 -7.17 9.27
C VAL A 51 -2.82 -6.29 9.81
N LEU A 52 -2.15 -5.53 8.94
CA LEU A 52 -1.12 -4.56 9.36
C LEU A 52 -1.70 -3.51 10.30
N SER A 53 -2.90 -3.03 10.00
CA SER A 53 -3.58 -2.06 10.86
C SER A 53 -3.92 -2.67 12.22
N ALA A 54 -4.45 -3.90 12.27
CA ALA A 54 -4.74 -4.59 13.54
C ALA A 54 -3.49 -4.85 14.39
N LEU A 55 -2.31 -4.96 13.78
CA LEU A 55 -1.04 -5.13 14.49
C LEU A 55 -0.51 -3.82 15.08
N LEU A 56 -0.78 -2.70 14.40
CA LEU A 56 -0.26 -1.37 14.76
C LEU A 56 -1.19 -0.59 15.69
N THR A 57 -2.51 -0.71 15.48
CA THR A 57 -3.54 -0.13 16.33
C THR A 57 -4.04 -1.13 17.37
N PRO A 58 -4.50 -0.67 18.55
CA PRO A 58 -5.33 -1.51 19.41
C PRO A 58 -6.56 -2.03 18.62
N PRO A 59 -7.24 -3.10 19.09
CA PRO A 59 -8.38 -3.73 18.40
C PRO A 59 -9.64 -2.84 18.44
N ASP A 60 -9.53 -1.62 17.94
CA ASP A 60 -10.60 -0.66 17.72
C ASP A 60 -10.86 -0.56 16.21
N ILE A 61 -12.07 -0.90 15.80
CA ILE A 61 -12.48 -0.99 14.39
C ILE A 61 -12.36 0.38 13.70
N VAL A 62 -12.70 1.47 14.41
CA VAL A 62 -12.68 2.82 13.84
C VAL A 62 -11.24 3.24 13.52
N SER A 63 -10.34 3.11 14.49
CA SER A 63 -8.92 3.42 14.31
C SER A 63 -8.26 2.54 13.24
N GLN A 64 -8.62 1.25 13.20
CA GLN A 64 -8.10 0.31 12.21
C GLN A 64 -8.53 0.68 10.78
N VAL A 65 -9.80 1.04 10.57
CA VAL A 65 -10.29 1.49 9.26
C VAL A 65 -9.63 2.82 8.87
N PHE A 66 -9.52 3.76 9.82
CA PHE A 66 -8.87 5.05 9.60
C PHE A 66 -7.42 4.89 9.15
N LEU A 67 -6.70 3.90 9.68
CA LEU A 67 -5.34 3.57 9.28
C LEU A 67 -5.27 2.81 7.94
N ALA A 68 -6.21 1.89 7.70
CA ALA A 68 -6.25 1.08 6.49
C ALA A 68 -6.55 1.92 5.23
N VAL A 69 -7.40 2.95 5.34
CA VAL A 69 -7.78 3.84 4.23
C VAL A 69 -6.56 4.45 3.50
N PRO A 70 -5.64 5.17 4.17
CA PRO A 70 -4.48 5.75 3.50
C PRO A 70 -3.52 4.67 2.96
N LEU A 71 -3.42 3.49 3.60
CA LEU A 71 -2.64 2.37 3.04
C LEU A 71 -3.25 1.83 1.73
N LEU A 72 -4.59 1.75 1.66
CA LEU A 72 -5.31 1.38 0.44
C LEU A 72 -5.14 2.43 -0.66
N VAL A 73 -5.13 3.72 -0.31
CA VAL A 73 -4.85 4.80 -1.25
C VAL A 73 -3.45 4.62 -1.85
N LEU A 74 -2.43 4.33 -1.03
CA LEU A 74 -1.07 4.06 -1.52
C LEU A 74 -1.01 2.86 -2.47
N TYR A 75 -1.79 1.81 -2.19
CA TYR A 75 -1.90 0.68 -3.11
C TYR A 75 -2.57 1.09 -4.43
N GLY A 76 -3.63 1.91 -4.37
CA GLY A 76 -4.27 2.48 -5.56
C GLY A 76 -3.31 3.35 -6.39
N VAL A 77 -2.48 4.16 -5.73
CA VAL A 77 -1.42 4.94 -6.40
C VAL A 77 -0.41 4.00 -7.07
N SER A 78 -0.03 2.91 -6.42
CA SER A 78 0.87 1.90 -6.99
C SER A 78 0.32 1.27 -8.29
N ILE A 79 -0.99 1.01 -8.33
CA ILE A 79 -1.69 0.52 -9.54
C ILE A 79 -1.67 1.60 -10.63
N LEU A 80 -2.00 2.84 -10.27
CA LEU A 80 -2.03 3.96 -11.22
C LEU A 80 -0.65 4.20 -11.84
N VAL A 81 0.40 4.18 -11.04
CA VAL A 81 1.78 4.32 -11.50
C VAL A 81 2.14 3.19 -12.46
N SER A 82 1.82 1.94 -12.12
CA SER A 82 2.02 0.79 -13.02
C SER A 82 1.27 0.98 -14.34
N TYR A 83 0.02 1.44 -14.30
CA TYR A 83 -0.78 1.71 -15.51
C TYR A 83 -0.16 2.78 -16.41
N LEU A 84 0.34 3.88 -15.82
CA LEU A 84 1.02 4.94 -16.54
C LEU A 84 2.32 4.47 -17.21
N VAL A 85 3.08 3.58 -16.56
CA VAL A 85 4.31 3.00 -17.13
C VAL A 85 4.00 2.14 -18.34
N VAL A 86 3.08 1.18 -18.21
CA VAL A 86 2.73 0.28 -19.33
C VAL A 86 2.18 1.06 -20.53
N ARG A 87 1.37 2.09 -20.28
CA ARG A 87 0.83 2.95 -21.35
C ARG A 87 1.92 3.71 -22.10
N ARG A 88 3.00 4.10 -21.42
CA ARG A 88 4.13 4.82 -22.05
C ARG A 88 5.03 3.92 -22.89
N GLU A 89 5.17 2.65 -22.54
CA GLU A 89 5.99 1.70 -23.34
C GLU A 89 5.26 1.18 -24.59
N GLN A 90 3.93 1.32 -24.67
CA GLN A 90 3.15 1.02 -25.87
C GLN A 90 3.06 2.19 -26.87
N GLN A 91 3.64 3.35 -26.55
CA GLN A 91 3.81 4.50 -27.45
C GLN A 91 5.25 4.58 -27.95
#